data_AF-Q8E869-F1
#
_entry.id   AF-Q8E869-F1
#
_cell.length_a   1.000
_cell.length_b   1.000
_cell.length_c   1.000
_cell.angle_alpha   90.00
_cell.angle_beta   90.00
_cell.angle_gamma   90.00
#
_symmetry.space_group_name_H-M   'P 1'
#
loop_
_entity.id
_entity.type
_entity.pdbx_description
1 polymer ?
#
loop_
_entity_poly.entity_id
_entity_poly.type
_entity_poly.pdbx_seq_one_letter_code
_entity_poly.pdbx_strand_id
1 'polypeptide(L)' 'MKKKYKPSTTSKTELIAFRCPVELKKKINDAVEKQQFQSVTDLIVQSVSEKLGGESDLGS' A
#
# COMPACT_ATOMS: atom_id res chain seq x y z
N MET A 1 24.72 -20.34 4.11
CA MET A 1 23.56 -20.75 3.29
C MET A 1 22.58 -19.60 3.21
N LYS A 2 22.32 -19.03 2.02
CA LYS A 2 21.37 -17.91 1.85
C LYS A 2 19.96 -18.43 2.10
N LYS A 3 19.32 -18.02 3.20
CA LYS A 3 17.90 -18.28 3.43
C LYS A 3 17.15 -17.62 2.27
N LYS A 4 16.62 -18.43 1.34
CA LYS A 4 15.73 -17.94 0.29
C LYS A 4 14.45 -17.50 1.00
N TYR A 5 14.29 -16.21 1.23
CA TYR A 5 13.04 -15.64 1.71
C TYR A 5 11.93 -16.10 0.76
N LYS A 6 10.97 -16.86 1.29
CA LYS A 6 9.73 -17.21 0.59
C LYS A 6 8.66 -16.36 1.24
N PRO A 7 8.16 -15.30 0.58
CA PRO A 7 7.02 -14.57 1.11
C PRO A 7 5.86 -15.56 1.29
N SER A 8 5.17 -15.43 2.42
CA SER A 8 4.01 -16.26 2.75
C SER A 8 2.94 -16.11 1.67
N THR A 9 2.47 -17.23 1.11
CA THR A 9 1.42 -17.28 0.08
C THR A 9 0.01 -17.24 0.67
N THR A 10 -0.17 -16.78 1.90
CA THR A 10 -1.50 -16.58 2.49
C THR A 10 -2.14 -15.34 1.86
N SER A 11 -2.71 -15.49 0.66
CA SER A 11 -3.40 -14.45 -0.11
C SER A 11 -4.72 -14.04 0.56
N LYS A 12 -4.66 -13.30 1.66
CA LYS A 12 -5.81 -12.59 2.27
C LYS A 12 -5.88 -11.12 1.81
N THR A 13 -5.37 -10.84 0.63
CA THR A 13 -5.44 -9.50 0.03
C THR A 13 -6.66 -9.44 -0.87
N GLU A 14 -7.67 -8.67 -0.46
CA GLU A 14 -8.84 -8.40 -1.28
C GLU A 14 -8.56 -7.23 -2.23
N LEU A 15 -9.04 -7.35 -3.48
CA LEU A 15 -8.96 -6.25 -4.45
C LEU A 15 -10.11 -5.28 -4.20
N ILE A 16 -9.78 -4.02 -3.88
CA ILE A 16 -10.75 -2.95 -3.67
C ILE A 16 -10.68 -1.97 -4.84
N ALA A 17 -11.82 -1.72 -5.48
CA ALA A 17 -11.96 -0.71 -6.52
C ALA A 17 -12.89 0.42 -6.04
N PHE A 18 -12.49 1.67 -6.27
CA PHE A 18 -13.28 2.86 -5.95
C PHE A 18 -13.12 3.93 -7.03
N ARG A 19 -14.08 4.85 -7.11
CA ARG A 19 -13.97 6.02 -8.00
C ARG A 19 -13.01 7.03 -7.38
N CYS A 20 -11.93 7.35 -8.07
CA CYS A 20 -10.93 8.32 -7.63
C CYS A 20 -11.02 9.60 -8.49
N PRO A 21 -11.17 10.79 -7.89
CA PRO A 21 -11.08 12.06 -8.62
C PRO A 21 -9.74 12.20 -9.36
N VAL A 22 -9.77 12.79 -10.55
CA VAL A 22 -8.59 12.91 -11.43
C VAL A 22 -7.43 13.64 -10.73
N GLU A 23 -7.73 14.72 -10.00
CA GLU A 23 -6.72 15.48 -9.27
C GLU A 23 -6.07 14.66 -8.14
N LEU A 24 -6.86 13.83 -7.45
CA LEU A 24 -6.34 12.95 -6.41
C LEU A 24 -5.46 11.85 -7.00
N LYS A 25 -5.89 11.25 -8.12
CA LYS A 25 -5.08 10.27 -8.86
C LYS A 25 -3.72 10.85 -9.26
N LYS A 26 -3.69 12.11 -9.71
CA LYS A 26 -2.45 12.80 -10.05
C LYS A 26 -1.52 12.92 -8.83
N LYS A 27 -2.05 13.38 -7.68
CA LYS A 27 -1.26 13.50 -6.44
C LYS A 27 -0.69 12.16 -5.97
N ILE A 28 -1.48 11.09 -6.08
CA ILE A 28 -1.04 9.72 -5.74
C ILE A 28 0.12 9.30 -6.64
N ASN A 29 0.00 9.50 -7.95
CA ASN A 29 1.05 9.14 -8.89
C ASN A 29 2.32 9.97 -8.65
N ASP A 30 2.20 11.29 -8.48
CA ASP A 30 3.33 12.18 -8.21
C ASP A 30 4.10 11.75 -6.94
N ALA A 31 3.40 11.28 -5.90
CA ALA A 31 4.03 10.82 -4.66
C ALA A 31 4.86 9.53 -4.87
N VAL A 32 4.36 8.61 -5.70
CA VAL A 32 5.09 7.38 -6.06
C VAL A 32 6.26 7.70 -6.98
N GLU A 33 6.09 8.58 -7.96
CA GLU A 33 7.17 9.03 -8.86
C GLU A 33 8.30 9.72 -8.11
N LYS A 34 7.97 10.50 -7.07
CA LYS A 34 8.93 11.13 -6.16
C LYS A 34 9.55 10.17 -5.15
N GLN A 35 9.28 8.87 -5.26
CA GLN A 35 9.81 7.81 -4.39
C GLN A 35 9.47 8.03 -2.90
N GLN A 36 8.37 8.73 -2.60
CA GLN A 36 7.89 8.89 -1.23
C GLN A 36 7.25 7.59 -0.71
N PHE A 37 6.72 6.78 -1.62
CA PHE A 37 6.09 5.49 -1.36
C PHE A 37 6.56 4.47 -2.40
N GLN A 38 6.55 3.18 -2.04
CA GLN A 38 6.99 2.12 -2.96
C GLN A 38 5.97 1.87 -4.07
N SER A 39 4.68 2.07 -3.80
CA SER A 39 3.60 1.87 -4.76
C SER A 39 2.36 2.67 -4.37
N VAL A 40 1.39 2.74 -5.28
CA VAL A 40 0.07 3.32 -5.00
C VAL A 40 -0.62 2.56 -3.85
N THR A 41 -0.52 1.23 -3.84
CA THR A 41 -1.11 0.39 -2.79
C THR A 41 -0.51 0.72 -1.42
N ASP A 42 0.81 0.85 -1.35
CA ASP A 42 1.56 1.19 -0.14
C ASP A 42 1.11 2.55 0.43
N LEU A 43 1.03 3.57 -0.43
CA LEU A 43 0.53 4.89 -0.08
C LEU A 43 -0.89 4.83 0.51
N ILE A 44 -1.80 4.13 -0.17
CA ILE A 44 -3.22 4.08 0.23
C ILE A 44 -3.37 3.32 1.54
N VAL A 45 -2.70 2.17 1.70
CA VAL A 45 -2.78 1.38 2.91
C VAL A 45 -2.23 2.17 4.10
N GLN A 46 -1.05 2.78 3.97
CA GLN A 46 -0.48 3.59 5.05
C GLN A 46 -1.39 4.77 5.41
N SER A 47 -1.89 5.51 4.42
CA SER A 47 -2.78 6.66 4.66
C SER A 47 -4.08 6.25 5.35
N VAL A 48 -4.65 5.10 4.97
CA VAL A 48 -5.89 4.57 5.56
C VAL A 48 -5.64 4.08 6.98
N SER A 49 -4.55 3.33 7.22
CA SER A 49 -4.17 2.86 8.56
C SER A 49 -3.94 4.02 9.53
N GLU A 50 -3.19 5.04 9.10
CA GLU A 50 -2.96 6.27 9.89
C GLU A 50 -4.27 7.00 10.23
N LYS A 51 -5.22 7.06 9.28
CA LYS A 51 -6.51 7.74 9.50
C LYS A 51 -7.49 6.96 10.35
N LEU A 52 -7.50 5.64 10.25
CA LEU A 52 -8.40 4.78 11.02
C LEU A 52 -7.83 4.41 12.39
N GLY A 53 -6.60 4.85 12.72
CA GLY A 53 -5.94 4.50 13.97
C GLY A 53 -5.58 3.01 14.05
N GLY A 54 -5.46 2.33 12.91
CA GLY A 54 -5.01 0.94 12.87
C GLY A 54 -3.50 0.89 13.03
N GLU A 55 -3.01 0.20 14.06
CA GLU A 55 -1.63 -0.30 14.03
C GLU A 55 -1.46 -1.10 12.74
N SER A 56 -0.42 -0.78 11.96
CA SER A 56 -0.08 -1.48 10.73
C SER A 56 0.32 -2.92 11.04
N ASP A 57 -0.67 -3.80 11.25
CA ASP A 57 -0.48 -5.24 11.36
C ASP A 57 -0.34 -5.85 9.95
N LEU A 58 0.68 -5.37 9.23
CA LEU A 58 1.17 -5.96 8.00
C LEU A 58 2.39 -6.83 8.33
N GLY A 59 2.20 -7.77 9.26
CA GLY A 59 3.02 -8.98 9.41
C GLY A 59 4.01 -9.01 10.58
N SER A 60 3.70 -9.85 11.57
CA SER A 60 4.68 -10.68 12.32
C SER A 60 4.81 -12.07 11.68
#